data_AF-A0A7M7LLN9-F1
#
_entry.id   AF-A0A7M7LLN9-F1
#
_cell.length_a   1.000
_cell.length_b   1.000
_cell.length_c   1.000
_cell.angle_alpha   90.00
_cell.angle_beta   90.00
_cell.angle_gamma   90.00
#
_symmetry.space_group_name_H-M   'P 1'
#
loop_
_entity.id
_entity.type
_entity.pdbx_description
1 polymer ?
#
loop_
_entity_poly.entity_id
_entity_poly.type
_entity_poly.pdbx_seq_one_letter_code
_entity_poly.pdbx_strand_id
1 'polypeptide(L)' 'MTPVINHDTQEHRAYNSAHVRTRVKIEMVNGQLKNKFQCLIGRGLNLIPSRACDVIVACCVLFNLHKLYNEPEDEDNAAQ' A
#
# COMPACT_ATOMS: atom_id res chain seq x y z
N MET A 1 12.39 7.00 -2.97
CA MET A 1 13.70 6.31 -2.98
C MET A 1 14.00 5.84 -4.39
N THR A 2 15.23 6.07 -4.86
CA THR A 2 15.62 5.87 -6.28
C THR A 2 16.59 4.69 -6.40
N PRO A 3 16.42 3.80 -7.39
CA PRO A 3 17.39 2.73 -7.66
C PRO A 3 18.72 3.30 -8.19
N VAL A 4 19.82 2.60 -7.93
CA VAL A 4 21.15 2.96 -8.43
C VAL A 4 21.30 2.44 -9.86
N ILE A 5 21.51 3.34 -10.83
CA ILE A 5 21.53 2.99 -12.26
C ILE A 5 22.80 2.20 -12.62
N ASN A 6 23.98 2.64 -12.16
CA ASN A 6 25.25 1.97 -12.42
C ASN A 6 25.62 1.05 -11.24
N HIS A 7 25.28 -0.24 -11.37
CA HIS A 7 25.38 -1.24 -10.30
C HIS A 7 26.64 -2.11 -10.43
N ASP A 8 27.77 -1.47 -10.72
CA ASP A 8 29.06 -2.12 -10.91
C ASP A 8 29.56 -2.82 -9.63
N THR A 9 29.23 -2.27 -8.46
CA THR A 9 29.60 -2.84 -7.16
C THR A 9 28.57 -3.84 -6.64
N GLN A 10 29.03 -4.79 -5.83
CA GLN A 10 28.16 -5.76 -5.16
C GLN A 10 27.17 -5.09 -4.20
N GLU A 11 27.59 -3.99 -3.56
CA GLU A 11 26.77 -3.19 -2.66
C GLU A 11 25.60 -2.54 -3.39
N HIS A 12 25.83 -1.99 -4.59
CA HIS A 12 24.75 -1.41 -5.40
C HIS A 12 23.72 -2.47 -5.82
N ARG A 13 24.18 -3.69 -6.18
CA ARG A 13 23.27 -4.81 -6.47
C ARG A 13 22.45 -5.23 -5.26
N ALA A 14 23.08 -5.33 -4.09
CA ALA A 14 22.39 -5.66 -2.84
C ALA A 14 21.33 -4.60 -2.47
N TYR A 15 21.68 -3.31 -2.57
CA TYR A 15 20.76 -2.20 -2.36
C TYR A 15 19.57 -2.26 -3.32
N ASN A 16 19.81 -2.36 -4.63
CA ASN A 16 18.74 -2.42 -5.64
C ASN A 16 17.84 -3.63 -5.43
N SER A 17 18.41 -4.79 -5.07
CA SER A 17 17.63 -5.99 -4.77
C SER A 17 16.72 -5.80 -3.55
N ALA A 18 17.23 -5.21 -2.46
CA ALA A 18 16.43 -4.88 -1.28
C ALA A 18 15.35 -3.82 -1.59
N HIS A 19 15.70 -2.81 -2.38
CA HIS A 19 14.80 -1.76 -2.81
C HIS A 19 13.63 -2.33 -3.63
N VAL A 20 13.91 -3.16 -4.63
CA VAL A 20 12.87 -3.82 -5.46
C VAL A 20 11.93 -4.65 -4.59
N ARG A 21 12.46 -5.52 -3.71
CA ARG A 21 11.62 -6.33 -2.81
C ARG A 21 10.71 -5.48 -1.93
N THR A 22 11.27 -4.40 -1.38
CA THR A 22 10.51 -3.47 -0.54
C THR A 22 9.42 -2.78 -1.34
N ARG A 23 9.74 -2.31 -2.55
CA ARG A 23 8.78 -1.64 -3.44
C ARG A 23 7.62 -2.56 -3.81
N VAL A 24 7.90 -3.81 -4.20
CA VAL A 24 6.86 -4.81 -4.50
C VAL A 24 5.92 -4.98 -3.31
N LYS A 25 6.46 -5.14 -2.10
CA LYS A 25 5.63 -5.32 -0.90
C LYS A 25 4.74 -4.11 -0.61
N ILE A 26 5.29 -2.89 -0.74
CA ILE A 26 4.54 -1.64 -0.54
C ILE A 26 3.46 -1.46 -1.61
N GLU A 27 3.77 -1.72 -2.88
CA GLU A 27 2.81 -1.63 -3.98
C GLU A 27 1.65 -2.63 -3.80
N MET A 28 1.95 -3.87 -3.38
CA MET A 28 0.92 -4.87 -3.06
C MET A 28 0.02 -4.42 -1.90
N VAL A 29 0.58 -3.89 -0.82
CA VAL A 29 -0.20 -3.39 0.33
C VAL A 29 -1.07 -2.20 -0.07
N ASN A 30 -0.53 -1.28 -0.87
CA ASN A 30 -1.29 -0.15 -1.41
C ASN A 30 -2.44 -0.63 -2.31
N GLY A 31 -2.24 -1.68 -3.11
CA GLY A 31 -3.31 -2.31 -3.89
C GLY A 31 -4.42 -2.87 -3.00
N GLN A 32 -4.06 -3.64 -1.97
CA GLN A 32 -5.02 -4.22 -1.02
C GLN A 32 -5.81 -3.15 -0.26
N LEU A 33 -5.13 -2.09 0.21
CA LEU A 33 -5.79 -0.97 0.89
C LEU A 33 -6.79 -0.27 -0.02
N LYS A 34 -6.43 0.00 -1.27
CA LYS A 34 -7.32 0.64 -2.24
C LYS A 34 -8.49 -0.26 -2.64
N ASN A 35 -8.30 -1.57 -2.69
CA ASN A 35 -9.38 -2.51 -2.95
C ASN A 35 -10.40 -2.51 -1.80
N LYS A 36 -9.91 -2.63 -0.56
CA LYS A 36 -10.74 -2.70 0.65
C LYS A 36 -11.43 -1.37 0.98
N PHE A 37 -10.75 -0.24 0.77
CA PHE A 37 -11.27 1.08 1.12
C PHE A 37 -11.45 1.92 -0.14
N GLN A 38 -12.67 1.89 -0.69
CA GLN A 38 -13.04 2.64 -1.90
C GLN A 38 -12.81 4.16 -1.77
N CYS A 39 -12.77 4.71 -0.56
CA CYS A 39 -12.42 6.10 -0.31
C CYS A 39 -10.97 6.46 -0.70
N LEU A 40 -10.09 5.47 -0.84
CA LEU A 40 -8.69 5.65 -1.26
C LEU A 40 -8.51 5.58 -2.80
N ILE A 41 -9.58 5.33 -3.55
CA ILE A 41 -9.60 5.24 -5.02
C ILE A 41 -10.80 6.05 -5.60
N GLY A 42 -10.92 6.13 -6.92
CA GLY A 42 -12.03 6.81 -7.59
C GLY A 42 -11.99 8.34 -7.41
N ARG A 43 -13.05 8.91 -6.81
CA ARG A 43 -13.15 10.36 -6.55
C ARG A 43 -12.22 10.84 -5.41
N GLY A 44 -11.57 9.90 -4.70
CA GLY A 44 -10.63 10.20 -3.63
C GLY A 44 -11.26 10.84 -2.39
N LEU A 45 -10.38 11.35 -1.51
CA LEU A 45 -10.78 12.01 -0.26
C LEU A 45 -11.01 13.51 -0.49
N ASN A 46 -12.27 13.94 -0.46
CA ASN A 46 -12.66 15.36 -0.53
C ASN A 46 -12.51 16.06 0.83
N LEU A 47 -11.32 15.96 1.42
CA LEU A 47 -10.98 16.47 2.73
C LEU A 47 -9.74 17.37 2.62
N ILE A 48 -9.57 18.27 3.58
CA ILE A 48 -8.29 18.98 3.73
C ILE A 48 -7.16 17.97 3.99
N PRO A 49 -5.91 18.24 3.59
CA PRO A 49 -4.82 17.26 3.66
C PRO A 49 -4.61 16.65 5.05
N SER A 50 -4.75 17.43 6.13
CA SER A 50 -4.64 16.92 7.49
C SER A 50 -5.70 15.85 7.80
N ARG A 51 -6.95 16.10 7.43
CA ARG A 51 -8.06 15.15 7.60
C ARG A 51 -7.95 13.95 6.66
N ALA A 52 -7.44 14.16 5.45
CA ALA A 52 -7.16 13.05 4.54
C ALA A 52 -6.09 12.10 5.14
N CYS A 53 -5.03 12.64 5.75
CA CYS A 53 -4.04 11.84 6.46
C CYS A 53 -4.65 11.07 7.64
N ASP A 54 -5.51 11.70 8.45
CA ASP A 54 -6.22 11.02 9.55
C ASP A 54 -7.01 9.79 9.03
N VAL A 55 -7.75 9.96 7.92
CA VAL A 55 -8.52 8.88 7.29
C VAL A 55 -7.61 7.77 6.75
N ILE A 56 -6.52 8.12 6.07
CA ILE A 56 -5.55 7.14 5.55
C ILE A 56 -4.96 6.31 6.70
N VAL A 57 -4.59 6.96 7.81
CA VAL A 57 -4.08 6.26 9.00
C VAL A 57 -5.14 5.32 9.57
N ALA A 58 -6.39 5.77 9.68
CA ALA A 58 -7.49 4.92 10.15
C ALA A 58 -7.68 3.67 9.24
N CYS A 59 -7.63 3.84 7.91
CA CYS A 59 -7.68 2.72 6.97
C CYS A 59 -6.53 1.72 7.22
N CYS A 60 -5.30 2.20 7.42
CA CYS A 60 -4.15 1.34 7.73
C CYS A 60 -4.32 0.57 9.04
N VAL A 61 -4.82 1.22 10.10
CA VAL A 61 -5.08 0.58 11.40
C VAL A 61 -6.15 -0.50 11.25
N LEU A 62 -7.27 -0.19 10.61
CA LEU A 62 -8.35 -1.15 10.37
C LEU A 62 -7.89 -2.33 9.50
N PHE A 63 -7.07 -2.07 8.48
CA PHE A 63 -6.48 -3.12 7.65
C PHE A 63 -5.61 -4.09 8.46
N ASN A 64 -4.77 -3.56 9.35
CA ASN A 64 -3.91 -4.37 10.20
C ASN A 64 -4.72 -5.20 11.20
N LEU A 65 -5.79 -4.64 11.78
CA LEU A 65 -6.71 -5.37 12.65
C LEU A 65 -7.39 -6.52 11.89
N HIS A 66 -7.91 -6.26 10.71
CA HIS A 66 -8.52 -7.27 9.86
C HIS A 66 -7.55 -8.42 9.55
N LYS A 67 -6.28 -8.11 9.20
CA LYS A 67 -5.23 -9.13 9.00
C LYS A 67 -4.88 -9.89 10.27
N LEU A 68 -4.90 -9.24 11.44
CA LEU A 68 -4.62 -9.87 12.73
C LEU A 68 -5.70 -10.88 13.11
N TYR A 69 -6.97 -10.54 12.89
CA TYR A 69 -8.10 -11.41 13.19
C TYR A 69 -8.37 -12.47 12.11
N ASN A 70 -7.59 -12.46 11.02
CA ASN A 70 -7.74 -13.38 9.88
C ASN A 70 -9.18 -13.44 9.36
N GLU A 71 -9.85 -12.29 9.38
CA GLU A 71 -11.18 -12.16 8.79
C GLU A 71 -11.07 -12.47 7.29
N PRO A 72 -12.06 -13.19 6.72
CA PRO A 72 -12.07 -13.46 5.29
C PRO A 72 -12.05 -12.13 4.54
N GLU A 73 -11.23 -12.04 3.50
CA GLU A 73 -11.29 -10.89 2.59
C GLU A 73 -12.70 -10.86 2.01
N ASP A 74 -13.33 -9.68 2.02
CA ASP A 74 -14.63 -9.50 1.41
C ASP A 74 -14.49 -9.89 -0.07
N GLU A 75 -14.99 -11.08 -0.44
CA GLU A 75 -15.07 -11.51 -1.84
C GLU A 75 -15.75 -10.39 -2.60
N ASP A 76 -15.11 -9.92 -3.68
CA ASP A 76 -15.59 -8.83 -4.51
C ASP A 76 -17.12 -8.92 -4.64
N ASN A 77 -17.82 -8.00 -3.99
CA ASN A 77 -19.15 -7.65 -4.44
C ASN A 77 -18.92 -6.85 -5.73
N ALA A 78 -18.57 -7.59 -6.78
CA ALA A 78 -18.68 -7.18 -8.15
C ALA A 78 -20.16 -6.90 -8.35
N ALA A 79 -20.53 -5.65 -8.05
CA ALA A 79 -21.80 -5.10 -8.46
C ALA A 79 -21.89 -5.27 -9.98
N GLN A 80 -22.76 -6.18 -10.36
CA GLN A 80 -23.75 -6.07 -11.44
C GLN A 80 -23.86 -4.68 -12.07
#